data_AF-A0A238KBD8-F1
#
_entry.id   AF-A0A238KBD8-F1
#
_cell.length_a   1.000
_cell.length_b   1.000
_cell.length_c   1.000
_cell.angle_alpha   90.00
_cell.angle_beta   90.00
_cell.angle_gamma   90.00
#
_symmetry.space_group_name_H-M   'P 1'
#
loop_
_entity.id
_entity.type
_entity.pdbx_description
1 polymer ?
#
loop_
_entity_poly.entity_id
_entity_poly.type
_entity_poly.pdbx_seq_one_letter_code
_entity_poly.pdbx_strand_id
1 'polypeptide(L)'
;MYVGIAGGLLVFTGIWHATEWIMDGRRRDTWALVPFGLLYLVFGYLLVTLFGGTTIQVLALIAAAIGGGIAFMRRTHIEVRKWVIWSIIAIDLMIVVALVFALLG
;
A
#
# COMPACT_ATOMS: atom_id res chain seq x y z
N MET A 1 6.69 -2.78 -17.44
CA MET A 1 5.57 -1.81 -17.30
C MET A 1 4.83 -1.99 -15.97
N TYR A 2 4.30 -3.18 -15.68
CA TYR A 2 3.51 -3.43 -14.46
C TYR A 2 4.26 -3.19 -13.13
N VAL A 3 5.57 -3.50 -13.08
CA VAL A 3 6.43 -3.17 -11.93
C VAL A 3 6.43 -1.67 -11.62
N GLY A 4 6.52 -0.83 -12.65
CA GLY A 4 6.52 0.63 -12.48
C GLY A 4 5.17 1.15 -11.98
N ILE A 5 4.06 0.56 -12.45
CA ILE A 5 2.71 0.87 -11.97
C ILE A 5 2.58 0.50 -10.49
N ALA A 6 2.97 -0.73 -10.13
CA ALA A 6 2.95 -1.19 -8.74
C ALA A 6 3.81 -0.31 -7.84
N GLY A 7 5.03 0.01 -8.28
CA GLY A 7 5.96 0.89 -7.55
C GLY A 7 5.39 2.29 -7.34
N GLY A 8 4.82 2.90 -8.38
CA GLY A 8 4.18 4.22 -8.27
C GLY A 8 2.98 4.23 -7.32
N LEU A 9 2.13 3.21 -7.40
CA LEU A 9 1.00 3.06 -6.48
C LEU A 9 1.45 2.85 -5.03
N LEU A 10 2.49 2.04 -4.79
CA LEU A 10 3.07 1.86 -3.46
C LEU A 10 3.60 3.17 -2.88
N VAL A 11 4.35 3.96 -3.66
CA VAL A 11 4.83 5.28 -3.21
C VAL A 11 3.66 6.21 -2.89
N PHE A 12 2.67 6.28 -3.79
CA PHE A 12 1.47 7.10 -3.59
C PHE A 12 0.73 6.72 -2.31
N THR A 13 0.44 5.43 -2.12
CA THR A 13 -0.27 4.93 -0.94
C THR A 13 0.52 5.18 0.34
N GLY A 14 1.86 5.05 0.29
CA GLY A 14 2.74 5.40 1.41
C GLY A 14 2.61 6.86 1.85
N ILE A 15 2.63 7.79 0.88
CA ILE A 15 2.44 9.23 1.13
C ILE A 15 1.02 9.50 1.63
N TRP A 16 0.02 8.83 1.05
CA TRP A 16 -1.38 8.98 1.41
C TRP A 16 -1.62 8.61 2.88
N HIS A 17 -1.07 7.47 3.35
CA HIS A 17 -1.17 7.07 4.75
C HIS A 17 -0.58 8.11 5.71
N ALA A 18 0.57 8.71 5.36
CA ALA A 18 1.16 9.78 6.16
C ALA A 18 0.28 11.05 6.17
N THR A 19 -0.33 11.37 5.02
CA THR A 19 -1.21 12.53 4.87
C THR A 19 -2.49 12.36 5.69
N GLU A 20 -3.12 11.19 5.63
CA GLU A 20 -4.31 10.87 6.43
C GLU A 20 -4.03 10.96 7.93
N TRP A 21 -2.87 10.48 8.38
CA TRP A 21 -2.46 10.63 9.77
C TRP A 21 -2.30 12.10 10.21
N ILE A 22 -1.82 12.98 9.32
CA ILE A 22 -1.71 14.42 9.59
C ILE A 22 -3.08 15.09 9.62
N MET A 23 -3.97 14.76 8.67
CA MET A 23 -5.28 15.40 8.52
C MET A 23 -6.28 15.00 9.60
N ASP A 24 -6.23 13.75 10.08
CA ASP A 24 -7.21 13.22 11.03
C ASP A 24 -6.84 13.50 12.51
N GLY A 25 -5.86 14.37 12.76
CA GLY A 25 -5.47 14.78 14.10
C GLY A 25 -4.70 13.72 14.89
N ARG A 26 -3.99 12.82 14.20
CA ARG A 26 -3.13 11.78 14.80
C ARG A 26 -3.86 10.80 15.74
N ARG A 27 -5.09 10.42 15.39
CA ARG A 27 -5.84 9.40 16.13
C ARG A 27 -5.11 8.05 16.08
N ARG A 28 -5.29 7.23 17.12
CA ARG A 28 -4.67 5.89 17.27
C ARG A 28 -4.91 4.98 16.05
N ASP A 29 -6.07 5.10 15.44
CA ASP A 29 -6.48 4.33 14.26
C ASP A 29 -5.70 4.72 13.00
N THR A 30 -5.53 6.02 12.74
CA THR A 30 -4.68 6.51 11.65
C THR A 30 -3.20 6.22 11.89
N TRP A 31 -2.76 6.15 13.15
CA TRP A 31 -1.38 5.77 13.48
C TRP A 31 -1.07 4.32 13.07
N ALA A 32 -2.06 3.42 13.11
CA ALA A 32 -1.90 2.05 12.64
C ALA A 32 -1.66 1.94 11.12
N LEU A 33 -1.98 2.98 10.35
CA LEU A 33 -1.72 3.04 8.91
C LEU A 33 -0.27 3.41 8.57
N VAL A 34 0.42 4.12 9.46
CA VAL A 34 1.76 4.66 9.20
C VAL A 34 2.83 3.57 8.95
N PRO A 35 2.90 2.47 9.73
CA PRO A 35 3.89 1.41 9.48
C PRO A 35 3.74 0.77 8.09
N PHE A 36 2.49 0.54 7.65
CA PHE A 36 2.22 0.02 6.31
C PHE A 36 2.58 1.03 5.22
N GLY A 37 2.25 2.31 5.44
CA GLY A 37 2.64 3.38 4.53
C GLY A 37 4.16 3.51 4.36
N LEU A 38 4.93 3.37 5.43
CA LEU A 38 6.40 3.38 5.35
C LEU A 38 6.93 2.17 4.58
N LEU A 39 6.41 0.96 4.84
CA LEU A 39 6.78 -0.23 4.08
C LEU A 39 6.49 -0.06 2.59
N TYR A 40 5.31 0.46 2.25
CA TYR A 40 4.93 0.69 0.86
C TYR A 40 5.83 1.73 0.21
N LEU A 41 6.17 2.82 0.91
CA LEU A 41 7.08 3.83 0.39
C LEU A 41 8.47 3.23 0.08
N VAL A 42 9.01 2.41 0.98
CA VAL A 42 10.30 1.74 0.80
C VAL A 42 10.25 0.76 -0.39
N PHE A 43 9.25 -0.12 -0.44
CA PHE A 43 9.13 -1.07 -1.54
C PHE A 43 8.86 -0.38 -2.87
N GLY A 44 8.00 0.63 -2.88
CA GLY A 44 7.72 1.44 -4.06
C GLY A 44 8.96 2.12 -4.59
N TYR A 45 9.76 2.75 -3.71
CA TYR A 45 11.04 3.35 -4.08
C TYR A 45 12.01 2.33 -4.68
N LEU A 46 12.18 1.17 -4.04
CA LEU A 46 13.07 0.11 -4.53
C LEU A 46 12.61 -0.42 -5.90
N LEU A 47 11.31 -0.63 -6.11
CA LEU A 47 10.76 -1.08 -7.39
C LEU A 47 10.92 -0.03 -8.50
N VAL A 48 10.67 1.25 -8.21
CA VAL A 48 10.80 2.33 -9.19
C VAL A 48 12.25 2.57 -9.57
N THR A 49 13.18 2.47 -8.62
CA THR A 49 14.62 2.64 -8.86
C THR A 49 15.29 1.37 -9.39
N LEU A 50 14.52 0.32 -9.67
CA LEU A 50 14.98 -0.99 -10.18
C LEU A 50 15.98 -1.71 -9.25
N PHE A 51 15.96 -1.38 -7.96
CA PHE A 51 16.75 -2.06 -6.95
C PHE A 51 15.97 -3.22 -6.34
N GLY A 52 16.50 -4.44 -6.45
CA GLY A 52 16.04 -5.62 -5.69
C GLY A 52 15.19 -6.66 -6.43
N GLY A 53 14.94 -6.46 -7.73
CA GLY A 53 14.45 -7.51 -8.64
C GLY A 53 13.19 -8.25 -8.17
N THR A 54 13.09 -9.54 -8.49
CA THR A 54 11.92 -10.39 -8.17
C THR A 54 11.66 -10.50 -6.68
N THR A 55 12.72 -10.50 -5.85
CA THR A 55 12.60 -10.62 -4.38
C THR A 55 11.79 -9.46 -3.80
N ILE A 56 12.10 -8.22 -4.19
CA ILE A 56 11.34 -7.06 -3.72
C ILE A 56 9.90 -7.08 -4.25
N GLN A 57 9.68 -7.55 -5.48
CA GLN A 57 8.32 -7.70 -6.02
C GLN A 57 7.46 -8.67 -5.19
N VAL A 58 8.02 -9.82 -4.79
CA VAL A 58 7.32 -10.80 -3.95
C VAL A 58 7.06 -10.25 -2.55
N LEU A 59 8.03 -9.58 -1.93
CA LEU A 59 7.84 -8.97 -0.61
C LEU A 59 6.78 -7.85 -0.67
N ALA A 60 6.81 -7.01 -1.70
CA ALA A 60 5.82 -5.98 -1.93
C ALA A 60 4.42 -6.56 -2.15
N LEU A 61 4.32 -7.68 -2.87
CA LEU A 61 3.07 -8.39 -3.12
C LEU A 61 2.47 -8.91 -1.81
N ILE A 62 3.28 -9.54 -0.96
CA ILE A 62 2.87 -10.02 0.36
C ILE A 62 2.41 -8.85 1.23
N ALA A 63 3.19 -7.76 1.26
CA ALA A 63 2.85 -6.58 2.03
C ALA A 63 1.51 -5.97 1.58
N ALA A 64 1.30 -5.82 0.28
CA ALA A 64 0.06 -5.28 -0.31
C ALA A 64 -1.16 -6.17 -0.01
N ALA A 65 -1.00 -7.49 -0.14
CA ALA A 65 -2.08 -8.43 0.16
C ALA A 65 -2.47 -8.43 1.64
N ILE A 66 -1.48 -8.36 2.55
CA ILE A 66 -1.73 -8.29 3.99
C ILE A 66 -2.34 -6.94 4.37
N GLY A 67 -1.77 -5.83 3.89
CA GLY A 67 -2.27 -4.48 4.18
C GLY A 67 -3.71 -4.29 3.72
N GLY A 68 -4.00 -4.65 2.46
CA GLY A 68 -5.34 -4.58 1.90
C GLY A 68 -6.31 -5.52 2.58
N GLY A 69 -5.88 -6.74 2.93
CA GLY A 69 -6.67 -7.71 3.69
C GLY A 69 -7.05 -7.20 5.08
N ILE A 70 -6.11 -6.63 5.82
CA ILE A 70 -6.35 -6.02 7.15
C ILE A 70 -7.30 -4.82 7.01
N ALA A 71 -7.08 -3.94 6.03
CA ALA A 71 -7.95 -2.80 5.77
C ALA A 71 -9.38 -3.26 5.47
N PHE A 72 -9.54 -4.31 4.65
CA PHE A 72 -10.84 -4.89 4.34
C PHE A 72 -11.52 -5.49 5.58
N MET A 73 -10.81 -6.30 6.37
CA MET A 73 -11.36 -6.91 7.59
C MET A 73 -11.78 -5.87 8.63
N ARG A 74 -11.00 -4.79 8.78
CA ARG A 74 -11.23 -3.78 9.81
C ARG A 74 -12.06 -2.59 9.33
N ARG A 75 -12.56 -2.59 8.10
CA ARG A 75 -13.25 -1.45 7.46
C ARG A 75 -14.44 -0.87 8.23
N THR A 76 -15.09 -1.67 9.10
CA THR A 76 -16.23 -1.26 9.93
C THR A 76 -15.85 -0.85 11.35
N HIS A 77 -14.62 -1.09 11.76
CA HIS A 77 -14.14 -0.91 13.14
C HIS A 77 -13.15 0.26 13.30
N ILE A 78 -12.65 0.81 12.21
CA ILE A 78 -11.70 1.92 12.20
C ILE A 78 -12.48 3.23 12.11
N GLU A 79 -12.14 4.21 12.93
CA GLU A 79 -12.70 5.57 12.88
C GLU A 79 -12.15 6.43 11.72
N VAL A 80 -11.74 5.82 10.61
CA VAL A 80 -11.28 6.53 9.41
C VAL A 80 -12.46 6.69 8.46
N ARG A 81 -12.48 7.80 7.71
CA ARG A 81 -13.52 8.07 6.71
C ARG A 81 -13.68 6.87 5.77
N LYS A 82 -14.91 6.36 5.62
CA LYS A 82 -15.19 5.14 4.84
C LYS A 82 -14.62 5.18 3.42
N TRP A 83 -14.70 6.34 2.76
CA TRP A 83 -14.19 6.49 1.39
C TRP A 83 -12.67 6.28 1.32
N VAL A 84 -11.92 6.72 2.34
CA VAL A 84 -10.46 6.55 2.42
C VAL A 84 -10.09 5.07 2.52
N ILE A 85 -10.78 4.33 3.40
CA ILE A 85 -10.55 2.89 3.58
C ILE A 85 -10.82 2.14 2.27
N TRP A 86 -11.93 2.44 1.60
CA TRP A 86 -12.25 1.82 0.31
C TRP A 86 -11.25 2.18 -0.79
N SER A 87 -10.75 3.41 -0.82
CA SER A 87 -9.67 3.81 -1.74
C SER A 87 -8.38 3.04 -1.48
N ILE A 88 -7.96 2.89 -0.21
CA ILE A 88 -6.77 2.08 0.15
C ILE A 88 -6.94 0.63 -0.32
N ILE A 89 -8.09 0.01 -0.03
CA ILE A 89 -8.37 -1.37 -0.45
C ILE A 89 -8.31 -1.52 -1.97
N ALA A 90 -8.90 -0.57 -2.71
CA ALA A 90 -8.91 -0.60 -4.17
C ALA A 90 -7.49 -0.45 -4.74
N ILE A 91 -6.67 0.44 -4.18
CA ILE A 91 -5.29 0.62 -4.60
C ILE A 91 -4.45 -0.63 -4.28
N ASP A 92 -4.61 -1.23 -3.11
CA ASP A 92 -3.91 -2.45 -2.73
C ASP A 92 -4.26 -3.61 -3.66
N LEU A 93 -5.53 -3.74 -4.06
CA LEU A 93 -5.94 -4.72 -5.06
C LEU A 93 -5.23 -4.47 -6.41
N MET A 94 -5.14 -3.21 -6.85
CA MET A 94 -4.42 -2.86 -8.08
C MET A 94 -2.92 -3.15 -7.99
N ILE A 95 -2.28 -2.87 -6.85
CA ILE A 95 -0.88 -3.20 -6.60
C ILE A 95 -0.67 -4.71 -6.70
N VAL A 96 -1.52 -5.50 -6.04
CA VAL A 96 -1.47 -6.98 -6.08
C VAL A 96 -1.58 -7.47 -7.51
N VAL A 97 -2.59 -7.01 -8.26
CA VAL A 97 -2.82 -7.42 -9.65
C VAL A 97 -1.61 -7.04 -10.52
N ALA A 98 -1.09 -5.82 -10.40
CA ALA A 98 0.07 -5.37 -11.16
C ALA A 98 1.33 -6.19 -10.83
N LEU A 99 1.57 -6.53 -9.56
CA LEU A 99 2.71 -7.36 -9.16
C LEU A 99 2.56 -8.81 -9.62
N VAL A 100 1.35 -9.39 -9.60
CA VAL A 100 1.11 -10.73 -10.15
C VAL A 100 1.41 -10.76 -11.64
N PHE A 101 0.91 -9.79 -12.42
CA PHE A 101 1.24 -9.71 -13.84
C PHE A 101 2.74 -9.48 -14.08
N ALA A 102 3.38 -8.64 -13.28
CA ALA A 102 4.83 -8.42 -13.37
C ALA A 102 5.65 -9.71 -13.14
N LEU A 103 5.20 -10.57 -12.23
CA LEU A 103 5.88 -11.83 -11.91
C LEU A 103 5.64 -12.94 -12.94
N LEU A 104 4.52 -12.88 -13.68
CA LEU A 104 4.18 -13.88 -14.71
C LEU A 104 4.87 -13.63 -16.05
N GLY A 105 5.39 -12.42 -16.29
CA GLY A 105 6.08 -12.04 -17.54
C GLY A 105 5.19 -11.20 -18.45
#